data_AF-A0A3S1K795-F1
#
_entry.id   AF-A0A3S1K795-F1
#
_cell.length_a   1.000
_cell.length_b   1.000
_cell.length_c   1.000
_cell.angle_alpha   90.00
_cell.angle_beta   90.00
_cell.angle_gamma   90.00
#
_symmetry.space_group_name_H-M   'P 1'
#
loop_
_entity.id
_entity.type
_entity.pdbx_description
1 polymer ?
#
loop_
_entity_poly.entity_id
_entity_poly.type
_entity_poly.pdbx_seq_one_letter_code
_entity_poly.pdbx_strand_id
1 'polypeptide(L)'
;MFDIGWTEMLVIAIVMIVVVGPKDLPKMLRTFGRTTAKMRGMAADFQKQFNDALKEAELDDVKKSVDSLRSLNPAAEIRKQLNPFEQAAADVRSGVDAVMKPKPAVDPVTPAASTPQDTELKNGATVLPGVNAPEAPSRHSSA
;
A
#
# COMPACT_ATOMS: atom_id res chain seq x y z
N MET A 1 2.86 -10.90 1.85
CA MET A 1 1.61 -10.10 1.79
C MET A 1 1.81 -8.61 2.13
N PHE A 2 3.02 -8.16 2.47
CA PHE A 2 3.37 -6.73 2.49
C PHE A 2 4.58 -6.57 1.59
N ASP A 3 4.34 -6.54 0.29
CA ASP A 3 5.32 -6.17 -0.72
C ASP A 3 5.59 -4.66 -0.58
N ILE A 4 6.11 -4.21 0.57
CA ILE A 4 6.53 -2.83 0.78
C ILE A 4 7.87 -2.68 0.08
N GLY A 5 7.81 -2.49 -1.23
CA GLY A 5 8.93 -2.12 -2.07
C GLY A 5 9.06 -0.60 -2.20
N TRP A 6 10.05 -0.19 -2.99
CA TRP A 6 10.22 1.20 -3.38
C TRP A 6 8.98 1.76 -4.12
N THR A 7 8.29 0.91 -4.89
CA THR A 7 7.10 1.28 -5.65
C THR A 7 5.93 1.61 -4.73
N GLU A 8 5.69 0.79 -3.71
CA GLU A 8 4.59 0.98 -2.75
C GLU A 8 4.84 2.19 -1.85
N MET A 9 6.09 2.42 -1.45
CA MET A 9 6.48 3.65 -0.77
C MET A 9 6.17 4.90 -1.61
N LEU A 10 6.36 4.83 -2.93
CA LEU A 10 6.04 5.91 -3.85
C LEU A 10 4.52 6.12 -3.95
N VAL A 11 3.73 5.04 -4.04
CA VAL A 11 2.26 5.11 -4.04
C VAL A 11 1.75 5.75 -2.74
N ILE A 12 2.25 5.32 -1.59
CA ILE A 12 1.87 5.89 -0.28
C ILE A 12 2.28 7.37 -0.21
N ALA A 13 3.46 7.74 -0.71
CA ALA A 13 3.90 9.13 -0.76
C ALA A 13 2.97 10.01 -1.60
N ILE A 14 2.51 9.51 -2.76
CA ILE A 14 1.53 10.22 -3.60
C ILE A 14 0.20 10.39 -2.84
N VAL A 15 -0.33 9.31 -2.25
CA VAL A 15 -1.59 9.38 -1.49
C VAL A 15 -1.48 10.37 -0.33
N MET A 16 -0.38 10.34 0.43
CA MET A 16 -0.10 11.29 1.51
C MET A 16 -0.06 12.73 1.01
N ILE A 17 0.55 12.99 -0.15
CA ILE A 17 0.59 14.33 -0.76
C ILE A 17 -0.82 14.79 -1.16
N VAL A 18 -1.68 13.92 -1.69
CA VAL A 18 -3.03 14.30 -2.11
C VAL A 18 -3.94 14.56 -0.90
N VAL A 19 -3.88 13.71 0.12
CA VAL A 19 -4.75 13.80 1.30
C VAL A 19 -4.35 14.96 2.20
N VAL A 20 -3.06 15.10 2.50
CA VAL A 20 -2.54 16.14 3.39
C VAL A 20 -2.30 17.44 2.63
N GLY A 21 -1.90 17.36 1.36
CA GLY A 21 -1.50 18.48 0.52
C GLY A 21 0.02 18.54 0.31
N PRO A 22 0.49 18.87 -0.91
CA PRO A 22 1.92 18.91 -1.25
C PRO A 22 2.71 19.97 -0.47
N LYS A 23 2.05 21.00 0.05
CA LYS A 23 2.68 22.08 0.82
C LYS A 23 2.71 21.79 2.32
N ASP A 24 1.73 21.03 2.82
CA ASP A 24 1.57 20.77 4.25
C ASP A 24 2.41 19.58 4.71
N LEU A 25 2.55 18.54 3.88
CA LEU A 25 3.43 17.39 4.17
C LEU A 25 4.88 17.79 4.52
N PRO A 26 5.60 18.61 3.72
CA PRO A 26 6.96 19.02 4.07
C PRO A 26 7.02 19.93 5.30
N LYS A 27 5.96 20.69 5.60
CA LYS A 27 5.85 21.52 6.80
C LYS A 27 5.64 20.66 8.05
N MET A 28 4.81 19.63 7.96
CA MET A 28 4.57 18.64 9.02
C MET A 28 5.85 17.84 9.29
N LEU A 29 6.49 17.29 8.25
CA LEU A 29 7.75 16.54 8.40
C LEU A 29 8.86 17.38 9.03
N ARG A 30 8.99 18.66 8.64
CA ARG A 30 9.94 19.59 9.29
C ARG A 30 9.63 19.80 10.76
N THR A 31 8.35 19.88 11.13
CA THR A 31 7.92 20.12 12.51
C THR A 31 8.11 18.89 13.37
N PHE A 32 7.63 17.73 12.92
CA PHE A 32 7.88 16.43 13.54
C PHE A 32 9.37 16.14 13.63
N GLY A 33 10.14 16.36 12.56
CA GLY A 33 11.58 16.15 12.54
C GLY A 33 12.31 17.00 13.58
N ARG A 34 11.95 18.27 13.74
CA ARG A 34 12.54 19.14 14.77
C ARG A 34 12.21 18.67 16.19
N THR A 35 10.96 18.27 16.43
CA THR A 35 10.53 17.75 17.74
C THR A 35 11.23 16.44 18.07
N THR A 36 11.26 15.49 17.12
CA THR A 36 11.97 14.21 17.27
C THR A 36 13.47 14.42 17.44
N ALA A 37 14.09 15.36 16.73
CA ALA A 37 15.52 15.67 16.89
C ALA A 37 15.82 16.20 18.30
N LYS A 38 14.97 17.08 18.85
CA LYS A 38 15.10 17.55 20.23
C LYS A 38 14.95 16.41 21.23
N MET A 39 13.93 15.57 21.06
CA MET A 39 13.71 14.40 21.91
C MET A 39 14.88 13.41 21.81
N ARG A 40 15.46 13.22 20.62
CA ARG A 40 16.63 12.37 20.40
C ARG A 40 17.88 12.94 21.08
N GLY A 41 18.06 14.26 21.04
CA GLY A 41 19.13 14.94 21.78
C GLY A 41 19.00 14.71 23.29
N MET A 42 17.81 14.97 23.84
CA MET A 42 17.51 14.71 25.25
C MET A 42 17.76 13.24 25.62
N ALA A 43 17.28 12.29 24.80
CA ALA A 43 17.51 10.87 25.01
C ALA A 43 19.00 10.49 24.94
N ALA A 44 19.78 11.14 24.09
CA ALA A 44 21.23 10.93 24.03
C ALA A 44 21.92 11.43 25.31
N ASP A 45 21.49 12.57 25.85
CA ASP A 45 22.00 13.09 27.12
C ASP A 45 21.60 12.17 28.28
N PHE A 46 20.34 11.71 28.34
CA PHE A 46 19.90 10.71 29.32
C PHE A 46 20.68 9.41 29.19
N GLN A 47 20.91 8.92 27.97
CA GLN A 47 21.69 7.70 27.75
C GLN A 47 23.13 7.89 28.22
N LYS A 48 23.72 9.08 28.01
CA LYS A 48 25.04 9.40 28.53
C LYS A 48 25.05 9.41 30.07
N GLN A 49 24.11 10.11 30.70
CA GLN A 49 24.01 10.18 32.16
C GLN A 49 23.68 8.82 32.79
N PHE A 50 22.82 8.03 32.16
CA PHE A 50 22.48 6.68 32.57
C PHE A 50 23.66 5.73 32.38
N ASN A 51 24.40 5.80 31.28
CA ASN A 51 25.61 5.01 31.10
C ASN A 51 26.70 5.38 32.12
N ASP A 52 26.86 6.68 32.43
CA ASP A 52 27.80 7.16 33.45
C ASP A 52 27.37 6.65 34.84
N ALA A 53 26.07 6.75 35.18
CA ALA A 53 25.51 6.26 36.44
C ALA A 53 25.52 4.73 36.56
N LEU A 54 25.24 3.99 35.49
CA LEU A 54 25.30 2.53 35.45
C LEU A 54 26.73 2.00 35.55
N LYS A 55 27.69 2.72 34.98
CA LYS A 55 29.11 2.36 35.13
C LYS A 55 29.55 2.49 36.59
N GLU A 56 28.90 3.36 37.36
CA GLU A 56 29.13 3.57 38.79
C GLU A 56 28.23 2.70 39.69
N ALA A 57 27.03 2.34 39.23
CA ALA A 57 26.08 1.45 39.88
C ALA A 57 25.92 0.14 39.08
N GLU A 58 26.67 -0.89 39.48
CA GLU A 58 26.52 -2.31 39.12
C GLU A 58 25.72 -2.61 37.83
N LEU A 59 26.36 -2.48 36.67
CA LEU A 59 25.84 -2.80 35.34
C LEU A 59 25.07 -4.13 35.23
N ASP A 60 25.32 -5.09 36.13
CA ASP A 60 24.80 -6.46 36.07
C ASP A 60 23.30 -6.55 36.37
N ASP A 61 22.79 -5.79 37.36
CA ASP A 61 21.38 -5.88 37.79
C ASP A 61 20.40 -5.29 36.76
N VAL A 62 20.80 -4.18 36.13
CA VAL A 62 20.01 -3.56 35.07
C VAL A 62 20.07 -4.39 33.79
N LYS A 63 21.24 -4.95 33.44
CA LYS A 63 21.34 -5.90 32.31
C LYS A 63 20.43 -7.10 32.51
N LYS A 64 20.45 -7.69 33.71
CA LYS A 64 19.66 -8.87 34.05
C LYS A 64 18.16 -8.60 34.04
N SER A 65 17.74 -7.42 34.46
CA SER A 65 16.33 -6.98 34.37
C SER A 65 15.89 -6.77 32.91
N VAL A 66 16.73 -6.12 32.10
CA VAL A 66 16.46 -5.92 30.67
C VAL A 66 16.47 -7.25 29.91
N ASP A 67 17.41 -8.14 30.18
CA ASP A 67 17.46 -9.47 29.57
C ASP A 67 16.27 -10.33 30.03
N SER A 68 15.81 -10.21 31.28
CA SER A 68 14.60 -10.89 31.75
C SER A 68 13.36 -10.38 31.01
N LEU A 69 13.20 -9.06 30.85
CA LEU A 69 12.11 -8.46 30.07
C LEU A 69 12.20 -8.79 28.57
N ARG A 70 13.42 -8.89 28.04
CA ARG A 70 13.67 -9.31 26.66
C ARG A 70 13.44 -10.81 26.48
N SER A 71 13.62 -11.61 27.53
CA SER A 71 13.32 -13.05 27.53
C SER A 71 11.82 -13.34 27.55
N LEU A 72 11.00 -12.41 28.07
CA LEU A 72 9.52 -12.39 28.00
C LEU A 72 8.99 -12.06 26.58
N ASN A 73 9.76 -12.43 25.55
CA ASN A 73 9.93 -11.82 24.23
C ASN A 73 8.67 -11.82 23.31
N PRO A 74 7.84 -10.75 23.28
CA PRO A 74 6.78 -10.62 22.27
C PRO A 74 7.35 -10.52 20.85
N ALA A 75 8.59 -10.04 20.69
CA ALA A 75 9.25 -9.94 19.40
C ALA A 75 9.76 -11.30 18.87
N ALA A 76 9.95 -12.30 19.72
CA ALA A 76 10.23 -13.66 19.27
C ALA A 76 8.95 -14.35 18.78
N GLU A 77 7.83 -14.12 19.47
CA GLU A 77 6.50 -14.59 19.04
C GLU A 77 6.09 -13.95 17.71
N ILE A 78 6.27 -12.64 17.57
CA ILE A 78 6.02 -11.92 16.31
C ILE A 78 6.92 -12.46 15.19
N ARG A 79 8.22 -12.70 15.42
CA ARG A 79 9.10 -13.34 14.41
C ARG A 79 8.62 -14.73 14.02
N LYS A 80 8.16 -15.52 14.99
CA LYS A 80 7.66 -16.88 14.76
C LYS A 80 6.38 -16.86 13.90
N GLN A 81 5.52 -15.86 14.10
CA GLN A 81 4.32 -15.62 13.28
C GLN A 81 4.64 -15.01 11.91
N LEU A 82 5.78 -14.33 11.75
CA LEU A 82 6.22 -13.76 10.47
C LEU A 82 6.98 -14.77 9.59
N ASN A 83 7.61 -15.80 10.15
CA ASN A 83 8.23 -16.90 9.38
C ASN A 83 7.31 -17.55 8.33
N PRO A 84 6.05 -17.94 8.64
CA PRO A 84 5.14 -18.49 7.62
C PRO A 84 4.74 -17.45 6.57
N PHE A 85 4.76 -16.17 6.92
CA PHE A 85 4.49 -15.07 6.00
C PHE A 85 5.65 -14.81 5.04
N GLU A 86 6.89 -14.96 5.51
CA GLU A 86 8.09 -14.91 4.66
C GLU A 86 8.08 -15.99 3.59
N GLN A 87 7.68 -17.22 3.94
CA GLN A 87 7.56 -18.31 2.97
C GLN A 87 6.47 -18.03 1.93
N ALA A 88 5.29 -17.59 2.36
CA ALA A 88 4.22 -17.20 1.45
C ALA A 88 4.61 -16.01 0.57
N ALA A 89 5.36 -15.04 1.10
CA ALA A 89 5.88 -13.92 0.34
C ALA A 89 6.93 -14.37 -0.70
N ALA A 90 7.77 -15.38 -0.37
CA ALA A 90 8.75 -15.94 -1.29
C ALA A 90 8.10 -16.67 -2.48
N ASP A 91 7.01 -17.41 -2.24
CA ASP A 91 6.24 -18.07 -3.30
C ASP A 91 5.53 -17.06 -4.21
N VAL A 92 4.89 -16.03 -3.62
CA VAL A 92 4.24 -14.95 -4.38
C VAL A 92 5.27 -14.21 -5.22
N ARG A 93 6.42 -13.86 -4.64
CA ARG A 93 7.50 -13.20 -5.37
C ARG A 93 8.01 -14.04 -6.53
N SER A 94 8.17 -15.35 -6.32
CA SER A 94 8.60 -16.28 -7.37
C SER A 94 7.56 -16.39 -8.51
N GLY A 95 6.27 -16.39 -8.15
CA GLY A 95 5.18 -16.37 -9.12
C GLY A 95 5.12 -15.05 -9.91
N VAL A 96 5.32 -13.92 -9.24
CA VAL A 96 5.38 -12.61 -9.89
C VAL A 96 6.61 -12.49 -10.79
N ASP A 97 7.79 -12.92 -10.35
CA ASP A 97 9.01 -12.96 -11.18
C ASP A 97 8.85 -13.85 -12.43
N ALA A 98 8.11 -14.95 -12.33
CA ALA A 98 7.81 -15.84 -13.46
C ALA A 98 6.86 -15.21 -14.49
N VAL A 99 5.93 -14.36 -14.04
CA VAL A 99 5.00 -13.61 -14.90
C VAL A 99 5.64 -12.34 -15.46
N MET A 100 6.55 -11.73 -14.70
CA MET A 100 7.20 -10.46 -15.01
C MET A 100 8.45 -10.63 -15.90
N LYS A 101 8.98 -11.85 -16.04
CA LYS A 101 9.92 -12.21 -17.11
C LYS A 101 9.13 -12.43 -18.41
N PRO A 102 9.25 -11.54 -19.42
CA PRO A 102 8.65 -11.80 -20.71
C PRO A 102 9.32 -13.04 -21.28
N LYS A 103 8.54 -14.08 -21.56
CA LYS A 103 8.96 -15.09 -22.52
C LYS A 103 9.31 -14.33 -23.81
N PRO A 104 10.53 -14.49 -24.36
CA PRO A 104 10.87 -13.87 -25.63
C PRO A 104 9.78 -14.17 -26.64
N ALA A 105 9.27 -13.10 -27.24
CA ALA A 105 8.41 -13.15 -28.39
C ALA A 105 8.99 -14.16 -29.37
N VAL A 106 8.21 -15.17 -29.70
CA VAL A 106 8.41 -15.88 -30.96
C VAL A 106 7.85 -14.94 -32.02
N ASP A 107 8.66 -13.98 -32.46
CA ASP A 107 8.47 -13.28 -33.72
C ASP A 107 8.74 -14.27 -34.89
N PRO A 108 8.39 -13.96 -36.14
CA PRO A 108 7.14 -13.45 -36.69
C PRO A 108 6.71 -14.30 -37.91
N VAL A 109 5.42 -14.50 -38.17
CA VAL A 109 4.96 -14.93 -39.52
C VAL A 109 4.07 -13.86 -40.12
N THR A 110 4.75 -12.99 -40.87
CA THR A 110 4.40 -12.47 -42.20
C THR A 110 3.00 -11.83 -42.40
N PRO A 111 2.94 -10.52 -42.73
CA PRO A 111 1.71 -9.86 -43.18
C PRO A 111 1.19 -10.47 -44.49
N ALA A 112 0.06 -11.18 -44.44
CA ALA A 112 -0.75 -11.45 -45.62
C ALA A 112 -1.85 -10.39 -45.70
N ALA A 113 -1.54 -9.28 -46.37
CA ALA A 113 -2.56 -8.41 -46.92
C ALA A 113 -3.29 -9.17 -48.04
N SER A 114 -4.61 -9.28 -47.92
CA SER A 114 -5.51 -9.59 -49.04
C SER A 114 -6.85 -8.90 -48.78
N THR A 115 -6.89 -7.65 -49.26
CA THR A 115 -8.00 -6.96 -49.96
C THR A 115 -9.38 -6.87 -49.30
N PRO A 116 -9.95 -5.65 -49.19
CA PRO A 116 -11.28 -5.38 -48.65
C PRO A 116 -12.38 -5.77 -49.64
N GLN A 117 -13.44 -6.41 -49.16
CA GLN A 117 -14.71 -6.50 -49.88
C GLN A 117 -15.87 -6.24 -48.92
N ASP A 118 -16.38 -5.02 -49.03
CA ASP A 118 -17.76 -4.64 -48.78
C ASP A 118 -18.74 -5.73 -49.27
N THR A 119 -19.63 -6.16 -48.39
CA THR A 119 -20.98 -6.58 -48.79
C THR A 119 -21.97 -5.88 -47.89
N GLU A 120 -22.29 -4.66 -48.35
CA GLU A 120 -23.54 -3.95 -48.14
C GLU A 120 -24.72 -4.92 -48.19
N LEU A 121 -25.27 -5.29 -47.03
CA LEU A 121 -26.63 -5.80 -46.92
C LEU A 121 -27.53 -4.66 -46.44
N LYS A 122 -28.04 -3.97 -47.45
CA LYS A 122 -29.14 -3.00 -47.39
C LYS A 122 -30.40 -3.63 -46.78
N ASN A 123 -31.14 -2.75 -46.10
CA ASN A 123 -32.58 -2.79 -45.81
C ASN A 123 -33.00 -3.40 -44.46
N GLY A 124 -33.22 -2.49 -43.50
CA GLY A 124 -33.97 -2.75 -42.29
C GLY A 124 -34.16 -1.53 -41.40
N ALA A 125 -34.14 -0.31 -41.96
CA ALA A 125 -34.57 0.88 -41.21
C ALA A 125 -36.11 0.92 -41.21
N THR A 126 -36.72 0.39 -40.14
CA THR A 126 -38.05 0.85 -39.71
C THR A 126 -37.85 1.64 -38.43
N VAL A 127 -37.84 2.95 -38.61
CA VAL A 127 -38.06 3.94 -37.57
C VAL A 127 -39.57 4.04 -37.31
N LEU A 128 -39.92 4.47 -36.09
CA LEU A 128 -41.16 5.13 -35.63
C LEU A 128 -42.09 4.28 -34.72
N PRO A 129 -42.96 4.90 -33.91
CA PRO A 129 -42.71 5.91 -32.86
C PRO A 129 -43.61 5.69 -31.60
N GLY A 130 -43.46 6.52 -30.56
CA GLY A 130 -44.45 6.68 -29.46
C GLY A 130 -43.80 6.52 -28.07
N VAL A 131 -43.41 7.55 -27.33
CA VAL A 131 -44.28 8.59 -26.74
C VAL A 131 -45.62 8.03 -26.29
N ASN A 132 -45.74 7.78 -24.99
CA ASN A 132 -46.87 8.26 -24.23
C ASN A 132 -46.40 8.69 -22.83
N ALA A 133 -46.80 9.91 -22.52
CA ALA A 133 -46.42 10.75 -21.41
C ALA A 133 -46.98 10.27 -20.05
N PRO A 134 -46.49 10.84 -18.93
CA PRO A 134 -46.97 10.58 -17.59
C PRO A 134 -48.11 11.54 -17.19
N GLU A 135 -49.19 11.04 -16.60
CA GLU A 135 -50.20 11.76 -15.79
C GLU A 135 -51.21 10.71 -15.29
N ALA A 136 -51.79 10.69 -14.10
CA ALA A 136 -51.83 11.59 -12.95
C ALA A 136 -52.34 10.77 -11.72
N PRO A 137 -52.35 11.34 -10.50
CA PRO A 137 -52.30 10.60 -9.24
C PRO A 137 -53.65 10.36 -8.53
N SER A 138 -53.59 9.43 -7.57
CA SER A 138 -54.32 9.36 -6.30
C SER A 138 -55.79 9.82 -6.24
N ARG A 139 -56.70 8.86 -6.08
CA ARG A 139 -58.05 9.07 -5.56
C ARG A 139 -58.00 9.37 -4.05
N HIS A 140 -58.62 10.48 -3.65
CA HIS A 140 -59.07 10.75 -2.29
C HIS A 140 -60.54 11.21 -2.31
N SER A 141 -61.28 10.76 -1.28
CA SER A 141 -62.60 11.21 -0.82
C SER A 141 -63.83 10.52 -1.45
N SER A 142 -64.91 10.15 -0.76
CA SER A 142 -65.31 9.86 0.64
C SER A 142 -66.79 9.50 0.56
N ALA A 143 -67.31 8.76 1.56
CA ALA A 143 -68.74 8.53 1.86
C ALA A 143 -69.52 7.57 0.93
#